data_AF-A0A940DGW4-F1
#
_entry.id   AF-A0A940DGW4-F1
#
_cell.length_a   1.000
_cell.length_b   1.000
_cell.length_c   1.000
_cell.angle_alpha   90.00
_cell.angle_beta   90.00
_cell.angle_gamma   90.00
#
_symmetry.space_group_name_H-M   'P 1'
#
loop_
_entity.id
_entity.type
_entity.pdbx_description
1 polymer ?
#
loop_
_entity_poly.entity_id
_entity_poly.type
_entity_poly.pdbx_seq_one_letter_code
_entity_poly.pdbx_strand_id
1 'polypeptide(L)'
;MAKKKNNVAPRGKGPYYPTDYSVGEKKPPVVKPVKAEAPIMKKGEWFKLLFWGLFPVINLIALTAWIKKDNNTINPNQRNFAKAALTLTLIFWVVAIVAFVAVAYFVLGLF
;
A
#
# COMPACT_ATOMS: atom_id res chain seq x y z
N MET A 1 0.48 33.48 -45.96
CA MET A 1 0.48 34.93 -45.67
C MET A 1 -0.47 35.21 -44.52
N ALA A 2 0.02 35.56 -43.33
CA ALA A 2 -0.82 35.82 -42.16
C ALA A 2 -1.15 37.32 -42.06
N LYS A 3 -2.44 37.68 -41.97
CA LYS A 3 -2.91 39.06 -41.77
C LYS A 3 -2.51 39.54 -40.36
N LYS A 4 -1.58 40.50 -40.29
CA LYS A 4 -1.22 41.21 -39.07
C LYS A 4 -2.43 42.06 -38.63
N LYS A 5 -3.11 41.69 -37.53
CA LYS A 5 -4.18 42.50 -36.95
C LYS A 5 -3.52 43.70 -36.26
N ASN A 6 -3.77 44.91 -36.77
CA ASN A 6 -3.28 46.14 -36.16
C ASN A 6 -4.11 46.45 -34.91
N ASN A 7 -3.53 46.20 -33.74
CA ASN A 7 -4.13 46.53 -32.45
C ASN A 7 -3.88 48.03 -32.16
N VAL A 8 -4.72 48.91 -32.71
CA VAL A 8 -4.65 50.35 -32.44
C VAL A 8 -5.49 50.65 -31.19
N ALA A 9 -4.93 51.39 -30.24
CA ALA A 9 -5.65 51.82 -29.04
C ALA A 9 -6.87 52.70 -29.42
N PRO A 10 -8.01 52.57 -28.72
CA PRO A 10 -9.20 53.37 -28.98
C PRO A 10 -8.90 54.85 -28.76
N ARG A 11 -9.37 55.71 -29.67
CA ARG A 11 -9.18 57.17 -29.60
C ARG A 11 -9.68 57.69 -28.24
N GLY A 12 -8.80 58.37 -27.51
CA GLY A 12 -9.11 58.98 -26.20
C GLY A 12 -8.41 58.34 -24.99
N LYS A 13 -7.62 57.28 -25.18
CA LYS A 13 -6.79 56.70 -24.11
C LYS A 13 -5.33 57.08 -24.28
N GLY A 14 -4.70 57.56 -23.20
CA GLY A 14 -3.29 58.01 -23.20
C GLY A 14 -2.31 56.87 -23.56
N PRO A 15 -1.04 57.20 -23.84
CA PRO A 15 -0.04 56.27 -24.38
C PRO A 15 0.30 55.08 -23.46
N TYR A 16 -0.23 55.05 -22.24
CA TYR A 16 -0.01 54.02 -21.24
C TYR A 16 -1.09 52.93 -21.20
N TYR A 17 -2.06 52.97 -22.12
CA TYR A 17 -3.01 51.86 -22.25
C TYR A 17 -2.40 50.73 -23.10
N PRO A 18 -2.30 49.49 -22.57
CA PRO A 18 -1.79 48.36 -23.34
C PRO A 18 -2.71 48.12 -24.53
N THR A 19 -2.13 48.12 -25.74
CA THR A 19 -2.84 47.82 -27.00
C THR A 19 -3.26 46.36 -27.10
N ASP A 20 -2.69 45.52 -26.25
CA ASP A 20 -3.00 44.10 -26.16
C ASP A 20 -3.89 43.85 -24.94
N TYR A 21 -5.19 43.75 -25.20
CA TYR A 21 -6.21 43.48 -24.17
C TYR A 21 -6.02 42.11 -23.49
N SER A 22 -5.23 41.20 -24.09
CA SER A 22 -4.97 39.89 -23.52
C SER A 22 -3.97 39.90 -22.34
N VAL A 23 -3.25 41.01 -22.15
CA VAL A 23 -2.19 41.13 -21.11
C VAL A 23 -2.77 41.22 -19.69
N GLY A 24 -4.05 41.60 -19.56
CA GLY A 24 -4.74 41.71 -18.27
C GLY A 24 -5.67 40.54 -17.93
N GLU A 25 -5.87 39.59 -18.85
CA GLU A 25 -6.76 38.46 -18.61
C GLU A 25 -6.08 37.45 -17.70
N LYS A 26 -6.51 37.39 -16.44
CA LYS A 26 -6.14 36.29 -15.54
C LYS A 26 -6.63 35.00 -16.17
N LYS A 27 -5.72 34.20 -16.73
CA LYS A 27 -6.05 32.86 -17.25
C LYS A 27 -6.77 32.09 -16.14
N PRO A 28 -7.90 31.43 -16.43
CA PRO A 28 -8.56 30.60 -15.43
C PRO A 28 -7.56 29.56 -14.91
N PRO A 29 -7.56 29.26 -13.61
CA PRO A 29 -6.64 28.28 -13.05
C PRO A 29 -6.83 26.95 -13.79
N VAL A 30 -5.75 26.42 -14.37
CA VAL A 30 -5.77 25.11 -15.01
C VAL A 30 -6.05 24.07 -13.92
N VAL A 31 -7.26 23.51 -13.93
CA VAL A 31 -7.68 22.45 -13.01
C VAL A 31 -6.82 21.22 -13.32
N LYS A 32 -5.83 20.94 -12.47
CA LYS A 32 -5.06 19.70 -12.58
C LYS A 32 -6.02 18.52 -12.37
N PRO A 33 -5.94 17.45 -13.17
CA PRO A 33 -6.80 16.29 -12.95
C PRO A 33 -6.54 15.75 -11.55
N VAL A 34 -7.62 15.54 -10.79
CA VAL A 34 -7.57 14.91 -9.47
C VAL A 34 -6.95 13.53 -9.65
N LYS A 35 -5.74 13.32 -9.12
CA LYS A 35 -5.15 11.98 -9.09
C LYS A 35 -6.12 11.10 -8.31
N ALA A 36 -6.49 9.95 -8.89
CA ALA A 36 -7.28 8.97 -8.18
C ALA A 36 -6.54 8.60 -6.89
N GLU A 37 -7.09 9.00 -5.74
CA GLU A 37 -6.57 8.61 -4.44
C GLU A 37 -6.78 7.11 -4.29
N ALA A 38 -5.75 6.41 -3.79
CA ALA A 38 -5.86 4.98 -3.51
C ALA A 38 -7.02 4.75 -2.52
N PRO A 39 -7.77 3.65 -2.66
CA PRO A 39 -8.93 3.40 -1.81
C PRO A 39 -8.50 3.36 -0.34
N ILE A 40 -9.08 4.27 0.46
CA ILE A 40 -8.83 4.35 1.90
C ILE A 40 -9.58 3.21 2.57
N MET A 41 -8.82 2.31 3.19
CA MET A 41 -9.35 1.14 3.89
C MET A 41 -10.26 1.59 5.05
N LYS A 42 -11.49 1.06 5.11
CA LYS A 42 -12.46 1.44 6.15
C LYS A 42 -12.01 0.90 7.52
N LYS A 43 -12.41 1.57 8.61
CA LYS A 43 -12.08 1.13 9.98
C LYS A 43 -12.41 -0.35 10.24
N GLY A 44 -13.53 -0.86 9.70
CA GLY A 44 -13.91 -2.26 9.84
C GLY A 44 -13.04 -3.26 9.06
N GLU A 45 -12.44 -2.83 7.95
CA GLU A 45 -11.51 -3.66 7.16
C GLU A 45 -10.16 -3.80 7.88
N TRP A 46 -9.72 -2.75 8.58
CA TRP A 46 -8.56 -2.81 9.47
C TRP A 46 -8.70 -3.89 10.55
N PHE A 47 -9.87 -3.97 11.22
CA PHE A 47 -10.10 -5.01 12.22
C PHE A 47 -10.07 -6.42 11.63
N LYS A 48 -10.64 -6.61 10.43
CA LYS A 48 -10.60 -7.91 9.74
C LYS A 48 -9.16 -8.31 9.40
N LEU A 49 -8.38 -7.38 8.86
CA LEU A 49 -6.97 -7.60 8.52
C LEU A 49 -6.16 -8.00 9.75
N LEU A 50 -6.34 -7.28 10.87
CA LEU A 50 -5.67 -7.59 12.13
C LEU A 50 -6.07 -8.96 12.67
N PHE A 51 -7.36 -9.31 12.62
CA PHE A 51 -7.84 -10.60 13.08
C PHE A 51 -7.29 -11.76 12.24
N TRP A 52 -7.22 -11.59 10.92
CA TRP A 52 -6.61 -12.56 10.01
C TRP A 52 -5.10 -12.68 10.25
N GLY A 53 -4.43 -11.55 10.48
CA GLY A 53 -3.00 -11.53 10.83
C GLY A 53 -2.69 -12.23 12.16
N LEU A 54 -3.65 -12.30 13.09
CA LEU A 54 -3.51 -13.00 14.36
C LEU A 54 -3.74 -14.51 14.24
N PHE A 55 -4.31 -15.01 13.15
CA PHE A 55 -4.62 -16.43 12.98
C PHE A 55 -3.41 -17.36 13.21
N PRO A 56 -2.20 -17.07 12.67
CA PRO A 56 -1.01 -17.87 12.93
C PRO A 56 -0.59 -17.85 14.40
N VAL A 57 -0.77 -16.72 15.09
CA VAL A 57 -0.43 -16.55 16.51
C VAL A 57 -1.38 -17.37 17.39
N ILE A 58 -2.69 -17.31 17.11
CA ILE A 58 -3.69 -18.11 17.81
C ILE A 58 -3.40 -19.60 17.62
N ASN A 59 -3.01 -20.01 16.41
CA ASN A 59 -2.64 -21.40 16.13
C ASN A 59 -1.42 -21.85 16.96
N LEU A 60 -0.38 -21.03 17.06
CA LEU A 60 0.78 -21.32 17.92
C LEU A 60 0.40 -21.42 19.41
N ILE A 61 -0.48 -20.55 19.90
CA ILE A 61 -0.97 -20.59 21.29
C ILE A 61 -1.75 -21.90 21.53
N ALA A 62 -2.63 -22.30 20.62
CA ALA A 62 -3.41 -23.52 20.74
C ALA A 62 -2.50 -24.77 20.80
N LEU A 63 -1.53 -24.86 19.89
CA LEU A 63 -0.59 -25.98 19.86
C LEU A 63 0.27 -26.06 21.13
N THR A 64 0.77 -24.92 21.61
CA THR A 64 1.56 -24.89 22.86
C THR A 64 0.72 -25.20 24.10
N ALA A 65 -0.54 -24.75 24.15
CA ALA A 65 -1.47 -25.08 25.22
C ALA A 65 -1.77 -26.59 25.27
N TRP A 66 -1.94 -27.24 24.12
CA TRP A 66 -2.16 -28.70 24.05
C TRP A 66 -0.96 -29.53 24.49
N ILE A 67 0.25 -28.99 24.39
CA ILE A 67 1.46 -29.67 24.89
C ILE A 67 1.59 -29.58 26.41
N LYS A 68 1.17 -28.45 26.99
CA LYS A 68 1.33 -28.11 28.40
C LYS A 68 0.23 -28.67 29.31
N LYS A 69 -0.92 -29.08 28.77
CA LYS A 69 -2.02 -29.64 29.56
C LYS A 69 -1.65 -31.03 30.11
N ASP A 70 -2.08 -31.32 31.33
CA ASP A 70 -1.76 -32.56 32.05
C ASP A 70 -2.18 -33.83 31.31
N ASN A 71 -1.37 -34.88 31.46
CA ASN A 71 -1.57 -36.18 30.81
C ASN A 71 -2.91 -36.85 31.14
N ASN A 72 -3.55 -36.47 32.25
CA ASN A 72 -4.84 -37.03 32.66
C ASN A 72 -6.06 -36.34 32.03
N THR A 73 -5.88 -35.23 31.30
CA THR A 73 -6.98 -34.43 30.71
C THR A 73 -6.87 -34.19 29.21
N ILE A 74 -5.86 -34.73 28.52
CA ILE A 74 -5.72 -34.59 27.06
C ILE A 74 -5.48 -35.94 26.40
N ASN A 75 -6.09 -36.12 25.23
CA ASN A 75 -5.86 -37.28 24.39
C ASN A 75 -4.39 -37.29 23.91
N PRO A 76 -3.63 -38.38 24.11
CA PRO A 76 -2.22 -38.47 23.71
C PRO A 76 -2.00 -38.17 22.21
N ASN A 77 -2.97 -38.50 21.35
CA ASN A 77 -2.88 -38.21 19.92
C ASN A 77 -2.89 -36.71 19.62
N GLN A 78 -3.67 -35.94 20.37
CA GLN A 78 -3.74 -34.48 20.22
C GLN A 78 -2.42 -33.82 20.63
N ARG A 79 -1.77 -34.33 21.68
CA ARG A 79 -0.46 -33.86 22.13
C ARG A 79 0.65 -34.20 21.15
N ASN A 80 0.63 -35.41 20.58
CA ASN A 80 1.59 -35.83 19.55
C ASN A 80 1.42 -35.01 18.26
N PHE A 81 0.18 -34.77 17.84
CA PHE A 81 -0.12 -33.85 16.75
C PHE A 81 0.43 -32.45 17.02
N ALA A 82 0.20 -31.91 18.22
CA ALA A 82 0.68 -30.58 18.56
C ALA A 82 2.22 -30.45 18.48
N LYS A 83 2.95 -31.46 18.97
CA LYS A 83 4.41 -31.53 18.85
C LYS A 83 4.87 -31.62 17.38
N ALA A 84 4.23 -32.49 16.59
CA ALA A 84 4.56 -32.64 15.16
C ALA A 84 4.27 -31.36 14.38
N ALA A 85 3.13 -30.71 14.63
CA ALA A 85 2.74 -29.46 14.00
C ALA A 85 3.70 -28.31 14.33
N LEU A 86 4.13 -28.18 15.59
CA LEU A 86 5.16 -27.19 15.96
C LEU A 86 6.49 -27.46 15.26
N THR A 87 6.89 -28.73 15.17
CA THR A 87 8.12 -29.11 14.48
C THR A 87 8.05 -28.79 12.98
N LEU A 88 6.92 -29.11 12.33
CA LEU A 88 6.67 -28.75 10.94
C LEU A 88 6.67 -27.24 10.73
N THR A 89 6.06 -26.49 11.64
CA THR A 89 6.03 -25.02 11.56
C THR A 89 7.47 -24.47 11.58
N LEU A 90 8.33 -24.98 12.45
CA LEU A 90 9.74 -24.58 12.51
C LEU A 90 10.48 -24.90 11.20
N ILE A 91 10.25 -26.09 10.62
CA ILE A 91 10.83 -26.47 9.32
C ILE A 91 10.38 -25.50 8.22
N PHE A 92 9.08 -25.18 8.16
CA PHE A 92 8.56 -24.22 7.18
C PHE A 92 9.20 -22.84 7.31
N TRP A 93 9.44 -22.36 8.54
CA TRP A 93 10.13 -21.10 8.77
C TRP A 93 11.57 -21.11 8.24
N VAL A 94 12.31 -22.18 8.48
CA VAL A 94 13.68 -22.33 7.94
C VAL A 94 13.66 -22.33 6.41
N VAL A 95 12.77 -23.12 5.79
CA VAL A 95 12.64 -23.17 4.32
C VAL A 95 12.25 -21.80 3.75
N ALA A 96 11.31 -21.09 4.39
CA ALA A 96 10.88 -19.76 3.97
C ALA A 96 12.02 -18.74 4.04
N ILE A 97 12.85 -18.78 5.08
CA ILE A 97 14.03 -17.90 5.22
C ILE A 97 15.03 -18.19 4.10
N VAL A 98 15.35 -19.48 3.86
CA VAL A 98 16.29 -19.86 2.80
C VAL A 98 15.77 -19.42 1.43
N ALA A 99 14.49 -19.65 1.15
CA ALA A 99 13.85 -19.21 -0.09
C ALA A 99 13.87 -17.69 -0.24
N PHE A 100 13.55 -16.95 0.83
CA PHE A 100 13.59 -15.49 0.82
C PHE A 100 15.00 -14.96 0.54
N VAL A 101 16.02 -15.51 1.20
CA VAL A 101 17.42 -15.15 0.97
C VAL A 101 17.81 -15.44 -0.48
N ALA A 102 17.48 -16.63 -1.01
CA ALA A 102 17.77 -16.99 -2.40
C ALA A 102 17.12 -16.04 -3.41
N VAL A 103 15.84 -15.69 -3.19
CA VAL A 103 15.12 -14.72 -4.04
C VAL A 103 15.72 -13.32 -3.91
N ALA A 104 16.06 -12.88 -2.70
CA ALA A 104 16.69 -11.58 -2.49
C ALA A 104 18.05 -11.48 -3.20
N TYR A 105 18.89 -12.51 -3.14
CA TYR A 105 20.13 -12.58 -3.89
C TYR A 105 19.90 -12.53 -5.41
N PHE A 106 18.91 -13.26 -5.92
CA PHE A 106 18.57 -13.23 -7.33
C PHE A 106 18.10 -11.85 -7.79
N VAL A 107 17.22 -11.20 -7.03
CA VAL A 107 16.71 -9.86 -7.35
C VAL A 107 17.81 -8.81 -7.26
N LEU A 108 18.64 -8.84 -6.22
CA LEU A 108 19.75 -7.89 -6.07
C LEU A 108 20.84 -8.10 -7.12
N GLY A 109 21.05 -9.33 -7.60
CA GLY A 109 21.99 -9.63 -8.70
C GLY A 109 21.49 -9.24 -10.09
N LEU A 110 20.22 -8.85 -10.23
CA LEU A 110 19.65 -8.35 -11.50
C LEU A 110 19.86 -6.84 -11.71
N PHE A 111 20.30 -6.10 -10.67
CA PHE A 111 20.60 -4.67 -10.71
C PHE A 111 22.10 -4.41 -10.61
#